data_AF-A0A9N9D6L0-F1
#
_entry.id   AF-A0A9N9D6L0-F1
#
_cell.length_a   1.000
_cell.length_b   1.000
_cell.length_c   1.000
_cell.angle_alpha   90.00
_cell.angle_beta   90.00
_cell.angle_gamma   90.00
#
_symmetry.space_group_name_H-M   'P 1'
#
loop_
_entity.id
_entity.type
_entity.pdbx_description
1 polymer ?
#
loop_
_entity_poly.entity_id
_entity_poly.type
_entity_poly.pdbx_seq_one_letter_code
_entity_poly.pdbx_strand_id
1 'polypeptide(L)'
;YRQLWWKTGNIHPKAKWEEATLPYELKTGVTLDEYIIQIDKHNVKGLWEWENGTVRVIELSSGFHGESIGTIIGELGVALRAVKCTPSSVTISDATTSRTKEKGTEPDASLIPARKPQMFRGGYDGKNTPWPNIVIEVAYSENLKDKIENY
;
A
#
# COMPACT_ATOMS: atom_id res chain seq x y z
N TYR A 1 13.27 5.12 -20.27
CA TYR A 1 11.79 5.20 -20.28
C TYR A 1 11.16 4.91 -18.92
N ARG A 2 11.59 3.88 -18.16
CA ARG A 2 11.04 3.54 -16.82
C ARG A 2 10.99 4.72 -15.83
N GLN A 3 12.05 5.51 -15.77
CA GLN A 3 12.17 6.74 -14.97
C GLN A 3 11.08 7.81 -15.26
N LEU A 4 10.39 7.72 -16.41
CA LEU A 4 9.27 8.62 -16.70
C LEU A 4 8.07 8.38 -15.79
N TRP A 5 7.92 7.16 -15.25
CA TRP A 5 6.82 6.83 -14.36
C TRP A 5 6.80 7.73 -13.12
N TRP A 6 7.97 8.05 -12.56
CA TRP A 6 8.12 9.05 -11.49
C TRP A 6 7.52 10.42 -11.84
N LYS A 7 7.66 10.86 -13.09
CA LYS A 7 7.23 12.19 -13.53
C LYS A 7 5.76 12.24 -13.95
N THR A 8 5.26 11.16 -14.54
CA THR A 8 3.96 11.14 -15.21
C THR A 8 2.90 10.36 -14.45
N GLY A 9 3.29 9.53 -13.48
CA GLY A 9 2.41 8.56 -12.83
C GLY A 9 1.98 7.40 -13.73
N ASN A 10 2.42 7.38 -15.00
CA ASN A 10 1.99 6.40 -15.99
C ASN A 10 3.16 5.56 -16.49
N ILE A 11 2.93 4.25 -16.57
CA ILE A 11 3.86 3.33 -17.22
C ILE A 11 3.92 3.65 -18.72
N HIS A 12 5.12 3.95 -19.22
CA HIS A 12 5.32 4.20 -20.64
C HIS A 12 5.42 2.87 -21.42
N PRO A 13 4.75 2.69 -22.57
CA PRO A 13 4.79 1.43 -23.34
C PRO A 13 6.21 0.98 -23.72
N LYS A 14 7.09 1.93 -24.06
CA LYS A 14 8.51 1.67 -24.36
C LYS A 14 9.39 1.37 -23.13
N ALA A 15 8.81 1.27 -21.94
CA ALA A 15 9.55 1.04 -20.71
C ALA A 15 9.97 -0.44 -20.54
N LYS A 16 9.37 -1.37 -21.30
CA LYS A 16 9.70 -2.80 -21.31
C LYS A 16 9.72 -3.39 -19.89
N TRP A 17 8.66 -3.18 -19.12
CA TRP A 17 8.63 -3.59 -17.70
C TRP A 17 8.65 -5.11 -17.52
N GLU A 18 8.24 -5.85 -18.55
CA GLU A 18 8.37 -7.31 -18.67
C GLU A 18 9.82 -7.81 -18.61
N GLU A 19 10.81 -6.95 -18.89
CA GLU A 19 12.25 -7.26 -18.80
C GLU A 19 12.87 -6.80 -17.45
N ALA A 20 12.10 -6.18 -16.55
CA ALA A 20 12.62 -5.63 -15.31
C ALA A 20 12.61 -6.66 -14.17
N THR A 21 13.65 -6.65 -13.34
CA THR A 21 13.68 -7.36 -12.06
C THR A 21 13.22 -6.41 -10.95
N LEU A 22 12.25 -6.83 -10.15
CA LEU A 22 11.76 -6.09 -8.99
C LEU A 22 12.47 -6.55 -7.70
N PRO A 23 12.69 -5.66 -6.71
CA PRO A 23 12.38 -4.23 -6.76
C PRO A 23 13.33 -3.46 -7.68
N TYR A 24 12.78 -2.54 -8.49
CA TYR A 24 13.54 -1.75 -9.48
C TYR A 24 13.76 -0.32 -8.99
N GLU A 25 15.01 0.16 -8.98
CA GLU A 25 15.33 1.55 -8.62
C GLU A 25 14.70 2.54 -9.61
N LEU A 26 13.66 3.24 -9.15
CA LEU A 26 12.91 4.19 -9.97
C LEU A 26 13.49 5.58 -9.90
N LYS A 27 13.98 6.04 -8.75
CA LYS A 27 14.54 7.38 -8.59
C LYS A 27 15.36 7.49 -7.30
N THR A 28 16.50 8.18 -7.35
CA THR A 28 17.33 8.50 -6.18
C THR A 28 17.33 10.00 -5.88
N GLY A 29 17.72 10.36 -4.65
CA GLY A 29 17.80 11.73 -4.16
C GLY A 29 16.42 12.35 -3.89
N VAL A 30 15.43 11.53 -3.56
CA VAL A 30 14.05 11.96 -3.31
C VAL A 30 13.85 12.11 -1.81
N THR A 31 13.44 13.28 -1.36
CA THR A 31 13.06 13.47 0.05
C THR A 31 11.76 12.72 0.37
N LEU A 32 11.55 12.36 1.64
CA LEU A 32 10.32 11.69 2.07
C LEU A 32 9.06 12.50 1.71
N ASP A 33 9.12 13.83 1.85
CA ASP A 33 7.99 14.71 1.53
C ASP A 33 7.68 14.73 0.02
N GLU A 34 8.71 14.79 -0.83
CA GLU A 34 8.53 14.70 -2.28
C GLU A 34 7.95 13.35 -2.70
N TYR A 35 8.40 12.26 -2.06
CA TYR A 35 7.84 10.93 -2.25
C TYR A 35 6.35 10.90 -1.91
N ILE A 36 5.96 11.40 -0.73
CA ILE A 36 4.57 11.44 -0.27
C ILE A 36 3.69 12.22 -1.26
N ILE A 37 4.14 13.40 -1.69
CA ILE A 37 3.40 14.23 -2.66
C ILE A 37 3.18 13.46 -3.97
N GLN A 38 4.19 12.71 -4.42
CA GLN A 38 4.15 12.03 -5.71
C GLN A 38 3.27 10.78 -5.69
N ILE A 39 3.32 9.97 -4.62
CA ILE A 39 2.44 8.79 -4.52
C ILE A 39 0.97 9.19 -4.39
N ASP A 40 0.68 10.28 -3.68
CA ASP A 40 -0.69 10.81 -3.55
C ASP A 40 -1.17 11.41 -4.88
N LYS A 41 -0.32 12.19 -5.56
CA LYS A 41 -0.65 12.84 -6.84
C LYS A 41 -0.93 11.83 -7.95
N HIS A 42 -0.17 10.74 -7.99
CA HIS A 42 -0.26 9.77 -9.08
C HIS A 42 -1.05 8.50 -8.72
N ASN A 43 -1.52 8.39 -7.47
CA ASN A 43 -2.24 7.23 -6.96
C ASN A 43 -1.51 5.90 -7.24
N VAL A 44 -0.20 5.89 -6.96
CA VAL A 44 0.70 4.72 -7.16
C VAL A 44 1.08 4.06 -5.82
N LYS A 45 0.21 4.21 -4.83
CA LYS A 45 0.33 3.55 -3.51
C LYS A 45 0.40 2.04 -3.66
N GLY A 46 1.21 1.39 -2.84
CA GLY A 46 1.51 -0.04 -2.95
C GLY A 46 2.42 -0.45 -4.13
N LEU A 47 2.55 0.38 -5.18
CA LEU A 47 3.42 0.06 -6.32
C LEU A 47 4.87 0.51 -6.12
N TRP A 48 5.05 1.61 -5.38
CA TRP A 48 6.35 2.17 -5.06
C TRP A 48 6.63 2.08 -3.56
N GLU A 49 7.89 1.89 -3.22
CA GLU A 49 8.41 2.06 -1.87
C GLU A 49 9.51 3.11 -1.85
N TRP A 50 9.68 3.76 -0.71
CA TRP A 50 10.78 4.68 -0.46
C TRP A 50 11.63 4.19 0.70
N GLU A 51 12.94 4.21 0.50
CA GLU A 51 13.92 3.88 1.53
C GLU A 51 15.16 4.75 1.33
N ASN A 52 15.57 5.49 2.37
CA ASN A 52 16.82 6.25 2.41
C ASN A 52 17.08 7.12 1.17
N GLY A 53 16.06 7.83 0.71
CA GLY A 53 16.18 8.74 -0.44
C GLY A 53 16.02 8.06 -1.81
N THR A 54 15.71 6.76 -1.83
CA THR A 54 15.55 5.97 -3.04
C THR A 54 14.12 5.45 -3.16
N VAL A 55 13.47 5.76 -4.28
CA VAL A 55 12.18 5.21 -4.67
C VAL A 55 12.40 3.96 -5.51
N ARG A 56 11.76 2.86 -5.14
CA ARG A 56 11.77 1.60 -5.88
C ARG A 56 10.37 1.23 -6.33
N VAL A 57 10.24 0.68 -7.53
CA VAL A 57 9.03 -0.04 -7.92
C VAL A 57 9.11 -1.42 -7.28
N ILE A 58 8.16 -1.75 -6.42
CA ILE A 58 8.05 -3.07 -5.79
C ILE A 58 7.03 -3.95 -6.52
N GLU A 59 6.06 -3.33 -7.19
CA GLU A 59 5.00 -4.02 -7.93
C GLU A 59 4.58 -3.24 -9.17
N LEU A 60 4.12 -3.97 -10.19
CA LEU A 60 3.48 -3.42 -11.38
C LEU A 60 1.97 -3.57 -11.26
N SER A 61 1.22 -2.48 -11.51
CA SER A 61 -0.24 -2.56 -11.53
C SER A 61 -0.68 -3.57 -12.60
N SER A 62 -1.21 -4.71 -12.18
CA SER A 62 -1.90 -5.62 -13.09
C SER A 62 -3.40 -5.51 -12.83
N GLY A 63 -4.20 -5.50 -13.91
CA GLY A 63 -5.67 -5.54 -13.77
C GLY A 63 -6.12 -6.75 -12.93
N PHE A 64 -5.39 -7.86 -13.05
CA PHE A 64 -5.61 -9.08 -12.26
C PHE A 64 -5.41 -8.89 -10.75
N HIS A 65 -4.37 -8.17 -10.33
CA HIS A 65 -4.10 -7.88 -8.92
C HIS A 65 -5.22 -7.03 -8.31
N GLY A 66 -5.64 -5.97 -9.01
CA GLY A 66 -6.79 -5.16 -8.61
C GLY A 66 -8.12 -5.96 -8.56
N GLU A 67 -8.37 -6.82 -9.54
CA GLU A 67 -9.55 -7.71 -9.56
C GLU A 67 -9.54 -8.71 -8.39
N SER A 68 -8.35 -9.23 -8.05
CA SER A 68 -8.17 -10.17 -6.93
C SER A 68 -8.46 -9.49 -5.59
N ILE A 69 -7.91 -8.30 -5.36
CA ILE A 69 -8.19 -7.48 -4.18
C ILE A 69 -9.69 -7.18 -4.09
N GLY A 70 -10.29 -6.73 -5.19
CA GLY A 70 -11.72 -6.40 -5.25
C GLY A 70 -12.62 -7.60 -4.91
N THR A 71 -12.26 -8.78 -5.40
CA THR A 71 -12.99 -10.03 -5.10
C THR A 71 -12.90 -10.38 -3.61
N ILE A 72 -11.68 -10.33 -3.02
CA ILE A 72 -11.47 -10.63 -1.60
C ILE A 72 -12.26 -9.64 -0.72
N ILE A 73 -12.17 -8.33 -1.02
CA ILE A 73 -12.92 -7.29 -0.30
C ILE A 73 -14.43 -7.52 -0.42
N GLY A 74 -14.91 -7.89 -1.61
CA GLY A 74 -16.32 -8.18 -1.86
C GLY A 74 -16.86 -9.30 -0.96
N GLU A 75 -16.16 -10.43 -0.92
CA GLU A 75 -16.54 -11.59 -0.11
C GLU A 75 -16.49 -11.26 1.40
N LEU A 76 -15.45 -10.55 1.85
CA LEU A 76 -15.36 -10.09 3.24
C LEU A 76 -16.50 -9.13 3.60
N GLY A 77 -16.87 -8.23 2.70
CA GLY A 77 -18.00 -7.31 2.89
C GLY A 77 -19.34 -8.04 3.02
N VAL A 78 -19.53 -9.16 2.31
CA VAL A 78 -20.70 -10.03 2.46
C VAL A 78 -20.69 -10.73 3.82
N ALA A 79 -19.56 -11.34 4.20
CA ALA A 79 -19.42 -12.05 5.47
C ALA A 79 -19.62 -11.13 6.69
N LEU A 80 -19.13 -9.89 6.63
CA LEU A 80 -19.20 -8.91 7.72
C LEU A 80 -20.50 -8.10 7.72
N ARG A 81 -21.44 -8.38 6.81
CA ARG A 81 -22.70 -7.62 6.70
C ARG A 81 -23.52 -7.62 7.98
N ALA A 82 -23.52 -8.73 8.71
CA ALA A 82 -24.28 -8.88 9.96
C ALA A 82 -23.86 -7.91 11.06
N VAL A 83 -22.60 -7.44 11.05
CA VAL A 83 -22.06 -6.50 12.05
C VAL A 83 -22.04 -5.06 11.57
N LYS A 84 -22.52 -4.78 10.35
CA LYS A 84 -22.57 -3.43 9.78
C LYS A 84 -23.44 -2.51 10.64
N CYS A 85 -22.98 -1.28 10.87
CA CYS A 85 -23.65 -0.28 11.72
C CYS A 85 -23.83 -0.70 13.19
N THR A 86 -23.04 -1.65 13.68
CA THR A 86 -22.99 -2.04 15.09
C THR A 86 -21.69 -1.59 15.75
N PRO A 87 -21.56 -1.61 17.08
CA PRO A 87 -20.27 -1.38 17.75
C PRO A 87 -19.14 -2.33 17.30
N SER A 88 -19.49 -3.49 16.74
CA SER A 88 -18.57 -4.49 16.19
C SER A 88 -18.30 -4.30 14.69
N SER A 89 -18.78 -3.20 14.08
CA SER A 89 -18.57 -2.96 12.66
C SER A 89 -17.08 -2.79 12.34
N VAL A 90 -16.68 -3.25 11.17
CA VAL A 90 -15.32 -3.16 10.66
C VAL A 90 -15.35 -2.31 9.39
N THR A 91 -14.44 -1.35 9.30
CA THR A 91 -14.19 -0.59 8.09
C THR A 91 -13.17 -1.35 7.26
N ILE A 92 -13.52 -1.63 6.00
CA ILE A 92 -12.56 -2.11 5.00
C ILE A 92 -12.04 -0.86 4.31
N SER A 93 -10.74 -0.63 4.43
CA SER A 93 -10.04 0.49 3.79
C SER A 93 -9.00 -0.07 2.84
N ASP A 94 -8.86 0.55 1.67
CA ASP A 94 -7.68 0.36 0.82
C ASP A 94 -6.42 0.81 1.57
N ALA A 95 -5.24 0.61 0.97
CA ALA A 95 -3.91 0.94 1.49
C ALA A 95 -3.86 1.96 2.66
N THR A 96 -3.80 1.44 3.90
CA THR A 96 -3.52 2.25 5.09
C THR A 96 -2.03 2.18 5.41
N THR A 97 -1.34 3.31 5.25
CA THR A 97 0.11 3.36 5.46
C THR A 97 0.48 3.10 6.93
N SER A 98 1.25 2.05 7.22
CA SER A 98 2.00 1.93 8.47
C SER A 98 3.30 2.74 8.33
N ARG A 99 3.41 3.87 9.03
CA ARG A 99 4.55 4.81 8.93
C ARG A 99 5.40 4.80 10.20
N THR A 100 6.72 4.69 10.00
CA THR A 100 7.75 5.12 10.96
C THR A 100 8.51 6.32 10.36
N LYS A 101 9.45 6.93 11.11
CA LYS A 101 10.30 8.03 10.60
C LYS A 101 11.23 7.58 9.46
N GLU A 102 11.51 6.29 9.36
CA GLU A 102 12.57 5.73 8.51
C GLU A 102 12.02 4.81 7.41
N LYS A 103 10.79 4.32 7.57
CA LYS A 103 10.15 3.36 6.66
C LYS A 103 8.63 3.50 6.65
N GLY A 104 8.01 3.25 5.51
CA GLY A 104 6.57 3.10 5.38
C GLY A 104 6.23 1.87 4.54
N THR A 105 5.28 1.07 5.00
CA THR A 105 4.73 -0.09 4.27
C THR A 105 3.24 0.16 4.04
N GLU A 106 2.71 -0.29 2.90
CA GLU A 106 1.31 -0.11 2.54
C GLU A 106 0.71 -1.45 2.11
N PRO A 107 -0.36 -1.91 2.78
CA PRO A 107 -1.01 -3.15 2.41
C PRO A 107 -1.91 -2.94 1.20
N ASP A 108 -2.14 -3.98 0.41
CA ASP A 108 -3.11 -3.92 -0.69
C ASP A 108 -4.51 -3.53 -0.20
N ALA A 109 -4.91 -4.09 0.94
CA ALA A 109 -6.12 -3.68 1.66
C ALA A 109 -6.01 -3.94 3.16
N SER A 110 -6.91 -3.33 3.93
CA SER A 110 -6.83 -3.34 5.38
C SER A 110 -8.20 -3.30 6.05
N LEU A 111 -8.28 -3.87 7.26
CA LEU A 111 -9.50 -3.87 8.07
C LEU A 111 -9.25 -3.23 9.43
N ILE A 112 -10.11 -2.27 9.78
CA ILE A 112 -10.04 -1.49 11.01
C ILE A 112 -11.38 -1.58 11.75
N PRO A 113 -11.43 -2.10 12.98
CA PRO A 113 -12.63 -2.05 13.81
C PRO A 113 -13.08 -0.61 14.06
N ALA A 114 -14.38 -0.33 13.92
CA ALA A 114 -14.95 1.01 14.10
C ALA A 114 -14.75 1.55 15.52
N ARG A 115 -14.68 0.66 16.52
CA ARG A 115 -14.32 1.00 17.89
C ARG A 115 -12.96 0.40 18.25
N LYS A 116 -11.91 0.94 17.65
CA LYS A 116 -10.55 0.65 18.11
C LYS A 116 -10.28 1.50 19.37
N PRO A 117 -9.88 0.89 20.50
CA PRO A 117 -9.44 1.67 21.66
C PRO A 117 -8.25 2.55 21.28
N GLN A 118 -8.14 3.70 21.95
CA GLN A 118 -7.06 4.65 21.73
C GLN A 118 -5.72 3.94 22.03
N MET A 119 -4.90 3.73 20.99
CA MET A 119 -3.64 3.01 21.10
C MET A 119 -2.62 3.88 21.87
N PHE A 120 -1.86 3.28 22.79
CA PHE A 120 -0.71 3.96 23.41
C PHE A 120 0.33 4.34 22.34
N ARG A 121 1.13 5.39 22.62
CA ARG A 121 2.10 6.01 21.69
C ARG A 121 2.90 4.94 20.94
N GLY A 122 2.62 4.78 19.64
CA GLY A 122 3.28 3.83 18.75
C GLY A 122 2.35 3.15 17.73
N GLY A 123 1.06 3.01 18.02
CA GLY A 123 0.12 2.22 17.19
C GLY A 123 -0.79 3.00 16.24
N TYR A 124 -0.32 4.10 15.66
CA TYR A 124 -1.11 4.93 14.75
C TYR A 124 -0.24 5.56 13.64
N ASP A 125 -0.85 5.91 12.51
CA ASP A 125 -0.21 6.37 11.27
C ASP A 125 0.38 7.81 11.31
N GLY A 126 0.45 8.42 12.49
CA GLY A 126 0.82 9.84 12.66
C GLY A 126 -0.33 10.84 12.46
N LYS A 127 -1.50 10.43 11.94
CA LYS A 127 -2.72 11.24 11.77
C LYS A 127 -3.85 10.85 12.75
N ASN A 128 -3.51 10.18 13.85
CA ASN A 128 -4.42 9.55 14.80
C ASN A 128 -5.26 8.41 14.20
N THR A 129 -4.94 7.89 13.02
CA THR A 129 -5.58 6.67 12.51
C THR A 129 -4.84 5.47 13.11
N PRO A 130 -5.51 4.59 13.87
CA PRO A 130 -4.85 3.42 14.40
C PRO A 130 -4.40 2.49 13.26
N TRP A 131 -3.29 1.77 13.46
CA TRP A 131 -2.83 0.76 12.50
C TRP A 131 -3.91 -0.28 12.20
N PRO A 132 -3.93 -0.91 11.03
CA PRO A 132 -4.91 -1.95 10.73
C PRO A 132 -4.78 -3.16 11.66
N ASN A 133 -5.88 -3.87 11.89
CA ASN A 133 -5.89 -5.11 12.68
C ASN A 133 -5.70 -6.35 11.80
N ILE A 134 -6.11 -6.24 10.54
CA ILE A 134 -5.89 -7.25 9.51
C ILE A 134 -5.39 -6.49 8.28
N VAL A 135 -4.29 -6.97 7.72
CA VAL A 135 -3.76 -6.55 6.43
C VAL A 135 -4.03 -7.66 5.41
N ILE A 136 -4.33 -7.27 4.19
CA ILE A 136 -4.48 -8.15 3.04
C ILE A 136 -3.35 -7.79 2.10
N GLU A 137 -2.60 -8.80 1.69
CA GLU A 137 -1.56 -8.72 0.68
C GLU A 137 -1.80 -9.84 -0.33
N VAL A 138 -1.81 -9.50 -1.62
CA VAL A 138 -1.99 -10.44 -2.72
C VAL A 138 -0.65 -10.56 -3.43
N ALA A 139 0.08 -11.65 -3.16
CA ALA A 139 1.30 -11.96 -3.88
C ALA A 139 1.03 -12.10 -5.38
N TYR A 140 1.51 -11.15 -6.17
CA TYR A 140 1.51 -11.28 -7.62
C TYR A 140 2.93 -11.42 -8.20
N SER A 141 3.86 -10.56 -7.76
CA SER A 141 5.27 -10.63 -8.19
C SER A 141 6.29 -10.37 -7.07
N GLU A 142 5.82 -10.01 -5.88
CA GLU A 142 6.66 -9.68 -4.73
C GLU A 142 6.94 -10.88 -3.81
N ASN A 143 8.07 -10.83 -3.10
CA ASN A 143 8.34 -11.71 -1.96
C ASN A 143 7.69 -11.13 -0.71
N LEU A 144 6.53 -11.67 -0.33
CA LEU A 144 5.76 -11.19 0.81
C LEU A 144 6.47 -11.32 2.17
N LYS A 145 7.51 -12.15 2.28
CA LYS A 145 8.11 -12.47 3.58
C LYS A 145 8.65 -11.22 4.28
N ASP A 146 9.44 -10.43 3.56
CA ASP A 146 10.04 -9.22 4.13
C ASP A 146 8.94 -8.19 4.44
N LYS A 147 7.92 -8.07 3.59
CA LYS A 147 6.79 -7.13 3.79
C LYS A 147 5.99 -7.47 5.05
N ILE A 148 5.65 -8.74 5.25
CA ILE A 148 4.92 -9.24 6.42
C ILE A 148 5.69 -9.01 7.71
N GLU A 149 7.01 -9.23 7.72
CA GLU A 149 7.86 -8.98 8.90
C GLU A 149 7.92 -7.50 9.30
N ASN A 150 7.47 -6.58 8.45
CA ASN A 150 7.52 -5.13 8.66
C ASN A 150 6.16 -4.48 9.02
N TYR A 151 5.08 -5.24 9.16
CA TYR A 151 3.80 -4.78 9.73
C TYR A 151 3.74 -4.97 11.24
#